data_AF-A0A538DED0-F1
#
_entry.id   AF-A0A538DED0-F1
#
_cell.length_a   1.000
_cell.length_b   1.000
_cell.length_c   1.000
_cell.angle_alpha   90.00
_cell.angle_beta   90.00
_cell.angle_gamma   90.00
#
_symmetry.space_group_name_H-M   'P 1'
#
loop_
_entity.id
_entity.type
_entity.pdbx_description
1 polymer ?
#
loop_
_entity_poly.entity_id
_entity_poly.type
_entity_poly.pdbx_seq_one_letter_code
_entity_poly.pdbx_strand_id
1 'polypeptide(L)'
;METIYEGYLVHYGRPRLFAPGDRDAILLLGDYLYAQGLVRLSAAGSVAAVADMGELISLCAQLRAEDEGDDGPAWAACVALLGHGALKESNEPEALVTLATEAAGEEAVERALAAHRQRVR
;
A
#
# COMPACT_ATOMS: atom_id res chain seq x y z
N MET A 1 6.30 -1.03 -6.68
CA MET A 1 4.87 -1.14 -6.30
C MET A 1 4.44 -2.58 -6.12
N GLU A 2 4.33 -3.40 -7.17
CA GLU A 2 3.78 -4.77 -7.04
C GLU A 2 4.45 -5.67 -5.98
N THR A 3 5.77 -5.63 -5.86
CA THR A 3 6.50 -6.40 -4.83
C THR A 3 6.07 -6.00 -3.41
N ILE A 4 5.86 -4.70 -3.20
CA ILE A 4 5.48 -4.16 -1.89
C ILE A 4 4.01 -4.47 -1.62
N TYR A 5 3.14 -4.31 -2.61
CA TYR A 5 1.74 -4.69 -2.47
C TYR A 5 1.57 -6.19 -2.20
N GLU A 6 2.41 -7.04 -2.79
CA GLU A 6 2.44 -8.47 -2.45
C GLU A 6 2.86 -8.72 -1.00
N GLY A 7 3.86 -8.00 -0.49
CA GLY A 7 4.26 -8.06 0.93
C GLY A 7 3.12 -7.64 1.86
N TYR A 8 2.40 -6.58 1.51
CA TYR A 8 1.22 -6.14 2.23
C TYR A 8 0.12 -7.22 2.27
N LEU A 9 -0.16 -7.87 1.14
CA LEU A 9 -1.14 -8.96 1.09
C LEU A 9 -0.69 -10.20 1.87
N VAL A 10 0.62 -10.45 1.97
CA VAL A 10 1.17 -11.48 2.86
C VAL A 10 0.87 -11.17 4.32
N HIS A 11 1.03 -9.92 4.75
CA HIS A 11 0.72 -9.53 6.13
C HIS A 11 -0.78 -9.49 6.46
N TYR A 12 -1.59 -8.89 5.58
CA TYR A 12 -2.92 -8.42 5.95
C TYR A 12 -4.05 -8.96 5.07
N GLY A 13 -3.75 -9.65 3.98
CA GLY A 13 -4.75 -10.03 2.99
C GLY A 13 -4.58 -11.44 2.44
N ARG A 14 -4.91 -11.57 1.15
CA ARG A 14 -4.76 -12.80 0.37
C ARG A 14 -3.63 -12.62 -0.65
N PRO A 15 -2.45 -13.22 -0.42
CA PRO A 15 -1.35 -13.19 -1.38
C PRO A 15 -1.76 -13.71 -2.75
N ARG A 16 -1.11 -13.20 -3.80
CA ARG A 16 -1.37 -13.58 -5.19
C ARG A 16 -0.37 -14.62 -5.69
N LEU A 17 0.87 -14.54 -5.21
CA LEU A 17 2.01 -15.30 -5.74
C LEU A 17 2.52 -16.36 -4.77
N PHE A 18 2.17 -16.26 -3.49
CA PHE A 18 2.73 -17.10 -2.44
C PHE A 18 1.64 -17.79 -1.61
N ALA A 19 1.99 -18.96 -1.07
CA ALA A 19 1.18 -19.69 -0.09
C ALA A 19 2.06 -20.02 1.13
N PRO A 20 2.43 -19.01 1.94
CA PRO A 20 3.28 -19.23 3.11
C PRO A 20 2.60 -20.16 4.12
N GLY A 21 3.39 -21.04 4.73
CA GLY A 21 2.87 -22.14 5.55
C GLY A 21 2.40 -21.73 6.94
N ASP A 22 3.28 -21.11 7.72
CA ASP A 22 3.00 -20.68 9.09
C ASP A 22 3.14 -19.16 9.26
N ARG A 23 2.83 -18.69 10.48
CA ARG A 23 2.84 -17.26 10.81
C ARG A 23 4.24 -16.64 10.73
N ASP A 24 5.29 -17.40 11.06
CA ASP A 24 6.66 -16.89 11.03
C ASP A 24 7.12 -16.74 9.58
N ALA A 25 6.76 -17.69 8.72
CA ALA A 25 6.98 -17.60 7.27
C ALA A 25 6.21 -16.43 6.65
N ILE A 26 4.97 -16.17 7.08
CA ILE A 26 4.20 -15.00 6.66
C ILE A 26 4.95 -13.70 7.02
N LEU A 27 5.35 -13.57 8.28
CA LEU A 27 6.02 -12.37 8.78
C LEU A 27 7.32 -12.10 7.99
N LEU A 28 8.20 -13.10 7.91
CA LEU A 28 9.49 -12.95 7.24
C LEU A 28 9.36 -12.73 5.73
N LEU A 29 8.40 -13.38 5.07
CA LEU A 29 8.16 -13.18 3.64
C LEU A 29 7.63 -11.78 3.36
N GLY A 30 6.70 -11.29 4.17
CA GLY A 30 6.18 -9.93 4.05
C GLY A 30 7.27 -8.87 4.23
N ASP A 31 8.08 -8.99 5.29
CA ASP A 31 9.22 -8.09 5.56
C ASP A 31 10.24 -8.12 4.42
N TYR A 32 10.56 -9.31 3.92
CA TYR A 32 11.46 -9.47 2.78
C TYR A 32 10.94 -8.76 1.53
N LEU A 33 9.65 -8.89 1.22
CA LEU A 33 9.03 -8.28 0.05
C LEU A 33 8.98 -6.75 0.16
N TYR A 34 8.69 -6.21 1.35
CA TYR A 34 8.80 -4.78 1.64
C TYR A 34 10.23 -4.29 1.42
N ALA A 35 11.22 -4.91 2.06
CA ALA A 35 12.63 -4.53 1.94
C ALA A 35 13.11 -4.58 0.48
N GLN A 36 12.80 -5.68 -0.22
CA GLN A 36 13.20 -5.88 -1.62
C GLN A 36 12.54 -4.85 -2.55
N GLY A 37 11.29 -4.48 -2.28
CA GLY A 37 10.59 -3.45 -3.02
C GLY A 37 11.17 -2.05 -2.78
N LEU A 38 11.52 -1.73 -1.54
CA LEU A 38 12.18 -0.47 -1.18
C LEU A 38 13.58 -0.34 -1.80
N VAL A 39 14.36 -1.43 -1.86
CA VAL A 39 15.65 -1.45 -2.57
C VAL A 39 15.47 -1.13 -4.06
N ARG A 40 14.42 -1.65 -4.70
CA ARG A 40 14.14 -1.34 -6.11
C ARG A 40 13.71 0.11 -6.29
N LEU A 41 12.93 0.64 -5.35
CA LEU A 41 12.46 2.02 -5.40
C LEU A 41 13.61 3.00 -5.16
N SER A 42 14.50 2.72 -4.21
CA SER A 42 15.68 3.54 -3.94
C SER A 42 16.67 3.53 -5.10
N ALA A 43 16.82 2.39 -5.79
CA ALA A 43 17.63 2.29 -7.01
C ALA A 43 17.11 3.18 -8.15
N ALA A 44 15.82 3.53 -8.16
CA ALA A 44 15.24 4.49 -9.11
C ALA A 44 15.54 5.96 -8.72
N GLY A 45 16.17 6.21 -7.57
CA GLY A 45 16.69 7.52 -7.16
C GLY A 45 15.66 8.48 -6.56
N SER A 46 14.41 8.07 -6.36
CA SER A 46 13.38 8.94 -5.77
C SER A 46 13.26 8.74 -4.27
N VAL A 47 13.90 9.63 -3.50
CA VAL A 47 13.77 9.67 -2.03
C VAL A 47 12.32 9.97 -1.61
N ALA A 48 11.64 10.85 -2.34
CA ALA A 48 10.23 11.17 -2.08
C ALA A 48 9.34 9.93 -2.23
N ALA A 49 9.56 9.10 -3.25
CA ALA A 49 8.78 7.87 -3.42
C ALA A 49 9.06 6.86 -2.30
N VAL A 50 10.30 6.76 -1.83
CA VAL A 50 10.66 5.92 -0.67
C VAL A 50 9.95 6.43 0.60
N ALA A 51 9.90 7.76 0.80
CA ALA A 51 9.19 8.37 1.91
C ALA A 51 7.69 8.06 1.86
N ASP A 52 7.03 8.27 0.71
CA ASP A 52 5.61 7.96 0.52
C ASP A 52 5.28 6.50 0.82
N MET A 53 6.19 5.58 0.44
CA MET A 53 6.00 4.17 0.74
C MET A 53 6.18 3.86 2.24
N GLY A 54 7.08 4.56 2.92
CA GLY A 54 7.21 4.47 4.37
C GLY A 54 5.93 4.91 5.07
N GLU A 55 5.38 6.07 4.69
CA GLU A 55 4.11 6.58 5.22
C GLU A 55 2.96 5.61 4.95
N LEU A 56 2.88 5.04 3.75
CA LEU A 56 1.85 4.04 3.41
C LEU A 56 1.94 2.81 4.32
N ILE A 57 3.14 2.23 4.47
CA ILE A 57 3.33 1.04 5.31
C ILE A 57 2.97 1.35 6.76
N SER A 58 3.37 2.51 7.27
CA SER A 58 3.04 2.95 8.64
C SER A 58 1.55 3.15 8.84
N LEU A 59 0.86 3.85 7.94
CA LEU A 59 -0.58 4.08 8.03
C LEU A 59 -1.37 2.77 7.94
N CYS A 60 -1.05 1.90 6.98
CA CYS A 60 -1.67 0.58 6.87
C CYS A 60 -1.46 -0.26 8.13
N ALA A 61 -0.23 -0.28 8.68
CA ALA A 61 0.06 -1.04 9.89
C ALA A 61 -0.73 -0.52 11.10
N GLN A 62 -0.91 0.81 11.20
CA GLN A 62 -1.74 1.42 12.23
C GLN A 62 -3.21 1.01 12.09
N LEU A 63 -3.83 1.25 10.94
CA LEU A 63 -5.23 0.90 10.65
C LEU A 63 -5.51 -0.58 10.95
N ARG A 64 -4.59 -1.46 10.54
CA ARG A 64 -4.69 -2.91 10.78
C ARG A 64 -4.49 -3.31 12.24
N ALA A 65 -3.71 -2.55 13.01
CA ALA A 65 -3.53 -2.79 14.45
C ALA A 65 -4.73 -2.31 15.28
N GLU A 66 -5.40 -1.25 14.83
CA GLU A 66 -6.59 -0.68 15.47
C GLU A 66 -7.88 -1.45 15.09
N ASP A 67 -7.82 -2.33 14.08
CA ASP A 67 -9.01 -2.94 13.45
C ASP A 67 -10.00 -1.88 12.93
N GLU A 68 -9.43 -0.73 12.57
CA GLU A 68 -10.15 0.46 12.14
C GLU A 68 -9.83 0.75 10.67
N GLY A 69 -10.88 0.89 9.86
CA GLY A 69 -10.82 1.58 8.59
C GLY A 69 -10.42 0.77 7.35
N ASP A 70 -10.73 1.35 6.20
CA ASP A 70 -10.33 0.89 4.86
C ASP A 70 -9.00 1.56 4.51
N ASP A 71 -7.96 0.77 4.26
CA ASP A 71 -6.64 1.24 3.80
C ASP A 71 -6.52 1.31 2.27
N GLY A 72 -7.59 0.95 1.54
CA GLY A 72 -7.70 1.12 0.10
C GLY A 72 -7.46 2.56 -0.38
N PRO A 73 -8.06 3.59 0.25
CA PRO A 73 -7.79 5.00 -0.04
C PRO A 73 -6.31 5.37 0.04
N ALA A 74 -5.59 4.90 1.07
CA ALA A 74 -4.16 5.14 1.22
C ALA A 74 -3.35 4.49 0.08
N TRP A 75 -3.69 3.25 -0.28
CA TRP A 75 -3.09 2.57 -1.43
C TRP A 75 -3.35 3.31 -2.74
N ALA A 76 -4.60 3.72 -2.99
CA ALA A 76 -4.98 4.43 -4.20
C ALA A 76 -4.23 5.77 -4.33
N ALA A 77 -4.19 6.56 -3.26
CA ALA A 77 -3.48 7.85 -3.23
C ALA A 77 -1.97 7.67 -3.41
N CYS A 78 -1.33 6.76 -2.67
CA CYS A 78 0.11 6.54 -2.78
C CYS A 78 0.53 6.07 -4.18
N VAL A 79 -0.25 5.19 -4.82
CA VAL A 79 0.04 4.75 -6.19
C VAL A 79 -0.16 5.87 -7.20
N ALA A 80 -1.26 6.64 -7.09
CA ALA A 80 -1.57 7.72 -8.01
C ALA A 80 -0.60 8.91 -7.92
N LEU A 81 -0.09 9.18 -6.72
CA LEU A 81 0.71 10.36 -6.39
C LEU A 81 2.13 10.02 -5.92
N LEU A 82 2.65 8.84 -6.29
CA LEU A 82 3.96 8.37 -5.82
C LEU A 82 5.06 9.43 -6.02
N GLY A 83 5.74 9.79 -4.95
CA GLY A 83 6.77 10.82 -4.91
C GLY A 83 6.27 12.25 -4.69
N HIS A 84 4.98 12.44 -4.44
CA HIS A 84 4.37 13.77 -4.26
C HIS A 84 3.88 14.02 -2.83
N GLY A 85 4.01 13.08 -1.89
CA GLY A 85 3.77 13.38 -0.47
C GLY A 85 2.33 13.30 -0.01
N ALA A 86 1.40 12.71 -0.78
CA ALA A 86 -0.03 12.73 -0.49
C ALA A 86 -0.40 12.26 0.94
N LEU A 87 0.25 11.19 1.42
CA LEU A 87 -0.01 10.63 2.76
C LEU A 87 0.57 11.45 3.90
N LYS A 88 1.54 12.32 3.62
CA LYS A 88 2.07 13.27 4.60
C LYS A 88 1.10 14.43 4.83
N GLU A 89 0.30 14.76 3.82
CA GLU A 89 -0.65 15.87 3.86
C GLU A 89 -1.98 15.48 4.51
N SER A 90 -2.41 14.22 4.37
CA SER A 90 -3.64 13.72 4.98
C SER A 90 -3.61 12.21 5.14
N ASN A 91 -4.26 11.73 6.20
CA ASN A 91 -4.64 10.32 6.38
C ASN A 91 -6.17 10.12 6.28
N GLU A 92 -6.93 11.17 5.97
CA GLU A 92 -8.39 11.12 5.88
C GLU A 92 -8.82 10.39 4.60
N PRO A 93 -9.57 9.27 4.69
CA PRO A 93 -9.90 8.43 3.54
C PRO A 93 -10.54 9.18 2.37
N GLU A 94 -11.47 10.08 2.65
CA GLU A 94 -12.23 10.82 1.63
C GLU A 94 -11.34 11.82 0.87
N ALA A 95 -10.42 12.47 1.58
CA ALA A 95 -9.43 13.36 0.98
C ALA A 95 -8.47 12.57 0.08
N LEU A 96 -8.03 11.40 0.53
CA LEU A 96 -7.14 10.52 -0.23
C LEU A 96 -7.79 9.98 -1.51
N VAL A 97 -9.07 9.59 -1.46
CA VAL A 97 -9.82 9.19 -2.66
C VAL A 97 -9.95 10.36 -3.64
N THR A 98 -10.22 11.57 -3.14
CA THR A 98 -10.33 12.77 -3.97
C THR A 98 -9.02 13.05 -4.70
N LEU A 99 -7.91 13.08 -3.97
CA LEU A 99 -6.56 13.29 -4.52
C LEU A 99 -6.19 12.20 -5.55
N ALA A 100 -6.47 10.93 -5.25
CA ALA A 100 -6.23 9.84 -6.18
C ALA A 100 -7.06 9.97 -7.46
N THR A 101 -8.32 10.41 -7.33
CA THR A 101 -9.26 10.57 -8.44
C THR A 101 -8.84 11.72 -9.35
N GLU A 102 -8.40 12.84 -8.78
CA GLU A 102 -7.84 13.95 -9.54
C GLU A 102 -6.58 13.56 -10.33
N ALA A 103 -5.73 12.71 -9.75
CA ALA A 103 -4.48 12.29 -10.36
C ALA A 103 -4.63 11.17 -11.41
N ALA A 104 -5.49 10.17 -11.16
CA ALA A 104 -5.58 8.93 -11.95
C ALA A 104 -6.93 8.71 -12.65
N GLY A 105 -7.95 9.51 -12.33
CA GLY A 105 -9.30 9.38 -12.86
C GLY A 105 -10.19 8.43 -12.04
N GLU A 106 -11.48 8.75 -11.98
CA GLU A 106 -12.49 8.05 -11.16
C GLU A 106 -12.56 6.55 -11.44
N GLU A 107 -12.67 6.16 -12.72
CA GLU A 107 -12.79 4.75 -13.10
C GLU A 107 -11.56 3.92 -12.69
N ALA A 108 -10.37 4.51 -12.75
CA ALA A 108 -9.14 3.83 -12.34
C ALA A 108 -9.09 3.61 -10.82
N VAL A 109 -9.47 4.63 -10.05
CA VAL A 109 -9.53 4.57 -8.59
C VAL A 109 -10.60 3.59 -8.13
N GLU A 110 -11.79 3.63 -8.72
CA GLU A 110 -12.87 2.69 -8.36
C GLU A 110 -12.44 1.24 -8.59
N ARG A 111 -11.83 0.95 -9.74
CA ARG A 111 -11.29 -0.40 -10.02
C ARG A 111 -10.20 -0.80 -9.03
N ALA A 112 -9.29 0.10 -8.67
CA ALA A 112 -8.24 -0.16 -7.70
C ALA A 112 -8.81 -0.49 -6.32
N LEU A 113 -9.76 0.32 -5.83
CA LEU A 113 -10.43 0.11 -4.55
C LEU A 113 -11.22 -1.20 -4.53
N ALA A 114 -11.97 -1.50 -5.60
CA ALA A 114 -12.68 -2.77 -5.72
C ALA A 114 -11.71 -3.98 -5.71
N ALA A 115 -10.59 -3.87 -6.43
CA ALA A 115 -9.57 -4.92 -6.46
C ALA A 115 -8.86 -5.11 -5.11
N HIS A 116 -8.70 -4.02 -4.34
CA HIS A 116 -8.13 -4.03 -3.00
C HIS A 116 -9.08 -4.72 -2.02
N ARG A 117 -10.35 -4.29 -1.94
CA ARG A 117 -11.37 -4.88 -1.06
C ARG A 117 -11.56 -6.40 -1.26
N GLN A 118 -11.41 -6.89 -2.49
CA GLN A 118 -11.50 -8.34 -2.77
C GLN A 118 -10.34 -9.16 -2.17
N ARG A 119 -9.23 -8.50 -1.82
CA ARG A 119 -7.99 -9.14 -1.41
C ARG A 119 -7.69 -8.97 0.05
N VAL A 120 -8.21 -7.94 0.69
CA VAL A 120 -8.00 -7.73 2.12
C VAL A 120 -9.19 -8.23 2.90
N ARG A 121 -8.91 -8.83 4.06
CA ARG A 121 -9.91 -9.39 4.95
C ARG A 121 -10.46 -8.31 5.88
#